data_AF-A0A7X7JFV0-F1
#
_entry.id   AF-A0A7X7JFV0-F1
#
_cell.length_a   1.000
_cell.length_b   1.000
_cell.length_c   1.000
_cell.angle_alpha   90.00
_cell.angle_beta   90.00
_cell.angle_gamma   90.00
#
_symmetry.space_group_name_H-M   'P 1'
#
loop_
_entity.id
_entity.type
_entity.pdbx_description
1 polymer ?
#
loop_
_entity_poly.entity_id
_entity_poly.type
_entity_poly.pdbx_seq_one_letter_code
_entity_poly.pdbx_strand_id
1 'polypeptide(L)'
;MTPFEAVVIALAVYRITRLVTDDTILEPIRERVLARFPAYDTEYADDPGVESPTNAYGRALFESAPGRYFPVEASWFGTLISCSWCASVWVAALVTAAWYWLPTVTWWVALPLAFSAIAALIADKT
;
A
#
# COMPACT_ATOMS: atom_id res chain seq x y z
N MET A 1 -25.03 11.45 -0.70
CA MET A 1 -24.45 10.29 -1.40
C MET A 1 -25.56 9.29 -1.62
N THR A 2 -25.82 8.94 -2.88
CA THR A 2 -26.78 7.90 -3.24
C THR A 2 -26.17 6.51 -3.01
N PRO A 3 -26.99 5.45 -2.88
CA PRO A 3 -26.45 4.08 -2.75
C PRO A 3 -25.55 3.68 -3.93
N PHE A 4 -25.87 4.16 -5.14
CA PHE A 4 -25.07 3.91 -6.34
C PHE A 4 -23.69 4.57 -6.25
N GLU A 5 -23.63 5.85 -5.85
CA GLU A 5 -22.36 6.57 -5.64
C GLU A 5 -21.49 5.88 -4.58
N ALA A 6 -22.10 5.41 -3.49
CA ALA A 6 -21.39 4.70 -2.43
C ALA A 6 -20.70 3.43 -2.96
N VAL A 7 -21.37 2.67 -3.83
CA VAL A 7 -20.79 1.47 -4.46
C VAL A 7 -19.62 1.84 -5.38
N VAL A 8 -19.78 2.87 -6.22
CA VAL A 8 -18.70 3.34 -7.11
C VAL A 8 -17.48 3.80 -6.31
N ILE A 9 -17.70 4.59 -5.25
CA ILE A 9 -16.63 5.05 -4.36
C ILE A 9 -15.97 3.88 -3.63
N ALA A 10 -16.72 2.89 -3.15
CA ALA A 10 -16.17 1.71 -2.51
C ALA A 10 -15.25 0.90 -3.46
N LEU A 11 -15.67 0.72 -4.71
CA LEU A 11 -14.85 0.06 -5.74
C LEU A 11 -13.60 0.88 -6.10
N ALA A 12 -13.71 2.21 -6.16
CA ALA A 12 -12.57 3.08 -6.36
C ALA A 12 -11.58 3.01 -5.19
N VAL A 13 -12.07 3.02 -3.95
CA VAL A 13 -11.25 2.85 -2.73
C VAL A 13 -10.52 1.51 -2.75
N TYR A 14 -11.19 0.42 -3.14
CA TYR A 14 -10.55 -0.88 -3.32
C TYR A 14 -9.37 -0.81 -4.32
N ARG A 15 -9.58 -0.20 -5.50
CA ARG A 15 -8.53 -0.07 -6.52
C ARG A 15 -7.38 0.81 -6.05
N ILE A 16 -7.67 1.95 -5.42
CA ILE A 16 -6.65 2.85 -4.88
C ILE A 16 -5.84 2.16 -3.80
N THR A 17 -6.48 1.39 -2.92
CA THR A 17 -5.79 0.62 -1.88
C THR A 17 -4.83 -0.37 -2.49
N ARG A 18 -5.25 -1.18 -3.48
CA ARG A 18 -4.34 -2.09 -4.20
C ARG A 18 -3.24 -1.37 -4.97
N LEU A 19 -3.51 -0.19 -5.54
CA LEU A 19 -2.48 0.62 -6.19
C LEU A 19 -1.38 0.98 -5.20
N VAL A 20 -1.75 1.39 -3.98
CA VAL A 20 -0.81 1.78 -2.93
C VAL A 20 -0.04 0.59 -2.37
N THR A 21 -0.70 -0.56 -2.15
CA THR A 21 -0.07 -1.68 -1.45
C THR A 21 0.63 -2.68 -2.36
N ASP A 22 0.06 -2.99 -3.53
CA ASP A 22 0.44 -4.17 -4.31
C ASP A 22 0.91 -3.87 -5.75
N ASP A 23 0.52 -2.74 -6.32
CA ASP A 23 0.65 -2.50 -7.77
C ASP A 23 2.08 -2.09 -8.18
N THR A 24 2.57 -2.71 -9.25
CA THR A 24 3.91 -2.46 -9.81
C THR A 24 4.07 -1.03 -10.34
N ILE A 25 2.96 -0.34 -10.66
CA ILE A 25 2.99 1.06 -11.09
C ILE A 25 3.55 1.97 -9.99
N LEU A 26 3.19 1.72 -8.73
CA LEU A 26 3.66 2.52 -7.59
C LEU A 26 4.87 1.91 -6.89
N GLU A 27 5.38 0.77 -7.35
CA GLU A 27 6.57 0.12 -6.83
C GLU A 27 7.79 1.05 -6.65
N PRO A 28 8.23 1.85 -7.64
CA PRO A 28 9.39 2.73 -7.46
C PRO A 28 9.15 3.90 -6.49
N ILE A 29 7.88 4.24 -6.22
CA ILE A 29 7.53 5.26 -5.22
C ILE A 29 7.45 4.59 -3.84
N ARG A 30 6.82 3.42 -3.77
CA ARG A 30 6.68 2.59 -2.58
C ARG A 30 8.05 2.22 -2.02
N GLU A 31 8.98 1.77 -2.86
CA GLU A 31 10.37 1.47 -2.48
C GLU A 31 11.09 2.71 -1.92
N ARG A 32 10.94 3.87 -2.56
CA ARG A 32 11.53 5.13 -2.05
C ARG A 32 10.96 5.53 -0.69
N VAL A 33 9.67 5.32 -0.47
CA VAL A 33 9.01 5.60 0.81
C VAL A 33 9.45 4.59 1.88
N LEU A 34 9.50 3.30 1.56
CA LEU A 34 9.93 2.23 2.47
C LEU A 34 11.43 2.29 2.79
N ALA A 35 12.26 2.74 1.86
CA ALA A 35 13.67 3.06 2.11
C ALA A 35 13.83 4.18 3.16
N ARG A 36 12.87 5.10 3.22
CA ARG A 36 12.85 6.19 4.22
C ARG A 36 12.14 5.82 5.52
N PHE A 37 11.11 4.97 5.43
CA PHE A 37 10.21 4.54 6.51
C PHE A 37 9.91 3.04 6.38
N PRO A 38 10.81 2.16 6.87
CA PRO A 38 10.62 0.73 6.74
C PRO A 38 9.38 0.28 7.51
N ALA A 39 8.63 -0.62 6.87
CA ALA A 39 7.52 -1.34 7.48
C ALA A 39 8.00 -2.67 8.07
N TYR A 40 7.14 -3.34 8.83
CA TYR A 40 7.46 -4.62 9.47
C TYR A 40 7.78 -5.75 8.47
N ASP A 41 7.31 -5.64 7.23
CA ASP A 41 7.29 -6.69 6.22
C ASP A 41 8.26 -6.47 5.05
N THR A 42 9.17 -5.49 5.11
CA THR A 42 10.11 -5.20 4.01
C THR A 42 11.35 -6.10 4.04
N GLU A 43 11.52 -6.94 3.01
CA GLU A 43 12.66 -7.85 2.80
C GLU A 43 13.64 -7.20 1.78
N TYR A 44 14.93 -7.03 2.14
CA TYR A 44 15.96 -6.45 1.24
C TYR A 44 16.90 -7.53 0.67
N ALA A 45 17.39 -7.30 -0.55
CA ALA A 45 18.29 -8.21 -1.28
C ALA A 45 19.78 -7.82 -1.15
N ASP A 46 20.61 -8.85 -0.90
CA ASP A 46 22.07 -9.02 -1.13
C ASP A 46 23.12 -8.37 -0.20
N ASP A 47 23.79 -9.17 0.66
CA ASP A 47 25.24 -9.05 0.98
C ASP A 47 25.83 -10.35 1.60
N PRO A 48 26.85 -11.01 1.00
CA PRO A 48 27.53 -12.16 1.59
C PRO A 48 28.74 -11.76 2.45
N GLY A 49 28.67 -11.97 3.77
CA GLY A 49 29.84 -11.98 4.66
C GLY A 49 29.78 -11.16 5.96
N VAL A 50 28.61 -10.67 6.37
CA VAL A 50 28.49 -9.71 7.48
C VAL A 50 28.13 -10.38 8.81
N GLU A 51 29.00 -10.17 9.81
CA GLU A 51 28.80 -10.42 11.24
C GLU A 51 27.50 -9.73 11.70
N SER A 52 26.49 -10.53 12.09
CA SER A 52 25.12 -10.15 12.51
C SER A 52 24.65 -8.79 11.96
N PRO A 53 23.94 -8.76 10.81
CA PRO A 53 23.69 -7.53 10.10
C PRO A 53 22.83 -6.63 10.99
N THR A 54 23.42 -5.54 11.43
CA THR A 54 22.72 -4.45 12.07
C THR A 54 22.46 -3.39 11.02
N ASN A 55 21.33 -2.68 11.12
CA ASN A 55 21.13 -1.53 10.25
C ASN A 55 22.21 -0.45 10.54
N ALA A 56 22.24 0.62 9.75
CA ALA A 56 23.14 1.77 9.96
C ALA A 56 23.05 2.44 11.36
N TYR A 57 22.12 1.98 12.22
CA TYR A 57 21.89 2.43 13.59
C TYR A 57 22.16 1.34 14.64
N GLY A 58 22.78 0.21 14.28
CA GLY A 58 23.22 -0.82 15.24
C GLY A 58 22.11 -1.75 15.75
N ARG A 59 20.94 -1.83 15.10
CA ARG A 59 19.84 -2.74 15.50
C ARG A 59 19.87 -4.08 14.78
N ALA A 60 19.68 -5.16 15.53
CA ALA A 60 19.68 -6.55 15.05
C ALA A 60 18.55 -6.80 14.03
N LEU A 61 18.89 -7.54 12.96
CA LEU A 61 17.95 -8.01 11.95
C LEU A 61 17.61 -9.49 12.19
N PHE A 62 16.38 -9.89 11.88
CA PHE A 62 15.94 -11.29 11.93
C PHE A 62 16.11 -11.94 10.56
N GLU A 63 16.87 -13.04 10.47
CA GLU A 63 17.06 -13.81 9.24
C GLU A 63 15.95 -14.85 9.08
N SER A 64 15.06 -14.67 8.08
CA SER A 64 13.93 -15.58 7.87
C SER A 64 14.25 -16.71 6.87
N ALA A 65 15.23 -16.51 6.00
CA ALA A 65 15.81 -17.53 5.10
C ALA A 65 17.20 -17.04 4.65
N PRO A 66 18.05 -17.91 4.04
CA PRO A 66 19.40 -17.52 3.64
C PRO A 66 19.40 -16.26 2.77
N GLY A 67 19.97 -15.18 3.29
CA GLY A 67 20.07 -13.89 2.59
C GLY A 67 18.84 -12.99 2.68
N ARG A 68 17.88 -13.27 3.56
CA ARG A 68 16.66 -12.46 3.75
C ARG A 68 16.52 -11.96 5.18
N TYR A 69 16.63 -10.65 5.37
CA TYR A 69 16.71 -9.99 6.67
C TYR A 69 15.56 -8.99 6.90
N PHE A 70 14.97 -9.01 8.11
CA PHE A 70 13.86 -8.13 8.51
C PHE A 70 14.21 -7.22 9.70
N PRO A 71 13.78 -5.94 9.71
CA PRO A 71 13.97 -5.04 10.85
C PRO A 71 12.94 -5.27 11.97
N VAL A 72 13.40 -5.34 13.22
CA VAL A 72 12.57 -5.70 14.40
C VAL A 72 11.71 -4.54 14.93
N GLU A 73 11.99 -3.28 14.54
CA GLU A 73 11.20 -2.11 14.97
C GLU A 73 10.62 -1.36 13.76
N ALA A 74 9.40 -1.71 13.39
CA ALA A 74 8.65 -1.10 12.30
C ALA A 74 8.27 0.36 12.61
N SER A 75 8.39 1.25 11.64
CA SER A 75 7.86 2.60 11.77
C SER A 75 6.33 2.57 11.61
N TRP A 76 5.60 3.28 12.48
CA TRP A 76 4.13 3.30 12.42
C TRP A 76 3.59 3.79 11.07
N PHE A 77 4.33 4.68 10.40
CA PHE A 77 4.00 5.19 9.07
C PHE A 77 4.21 4.16 7.95
N GLY A 78 5.28 3.36 8.03
CA GLY A 78 5.54 2.27 7.08
C GLY A 78 4.41 1.25 7.12
N THR A 79 4.02 0.80 8.32
CA THR A 79 2.92 -0.14 8.54
C THR A 79 1.57 0.38 8.02
N LEU A 80 1.34 1.69 8.08
CA LEU A 80 0.07 2.32 7.69
C LEU A 80 -0.13 2.36 6.17
N ILE A 81 0.96 2.36 5.40
CA ILE A 81 0.95 2.37 3.93
C ILE A 81 1.08 0.95 3.35
N SER A 82 1.83 0.05 4.00
CA SER A 82 2.01 -1.33 3.50
C SER A 82 0.89 -2.29 3.89
N CYS A 83 0.22 -2.08 5.04
CA CYS A 83 -0.92 -2.93 5.43
C CYS A 83 -2.17 -2.60 4.61
N SER A 84 -2.65 -3.55 3.79
CA SER A 84 -3.85 -3.38 2.95
C SER A 84 -5.11 -3.02 3.75
N TRP A 85 -5.23 -3.52 4.97
CA TRP A 85 -6.35 -3.21 5.85
C TRP A 85 -6.27 -1.76 6.37
N CYS A 86 -5.09 -1.33 6.84
CA CYS A 86 -4.89 0.03 7.36
C CYS A 86 -4.93 1.08 6.25
N ALA A 87 -4.28 0.80 5.12
CA ALA A 87 -4.29 1.65 3.94
C ALA A 87 -5.73 1.90 3.47
N SER A 88 -6.59 0.86 3.47
CA SER A 88 -8.00 1.01 3.07
C SER A 88 -8.78 2.01 3.93
N VAL A 89 -8.52 2.08 5.24
CA VAL A 89 -9.24 3.00 6.16
C VAL A 89 -8.92 4.45 5.82
N TRP A 90 -7.64 4.78 5.64
CA TRP A 90 -7.23 6.15 5.32
C TRP A 90 -7.56 6.54 3.89
N VAL A 91 -7.43 5.61 2.94
CA VAL A 91 -7.88 5.81 1.56
C VAL A 91 -9.39 6.06 1.52
N ALA A 92 -10.19 5.26 2.24
CA ALA A 92 -11.62 5.48 2.34
C ALA A 92 -11.95 6.84 2.95
N ALA A 93 -11.28 7.23 4.04
CA ALA A 93 -11.48 8.51 4.69
C ALA A 93 -11.14 9.69 3.75
N LEU A 94 -10.01 9.62 3.04
CA LEU A 94 -9.57 10.65 2.10
C LEU A 94 -10.51 10.77 0.90
N VAL A 95 -10.88 9.66 0.27
CA VAL A 95 -11.80 9.66 -0.88
C VAL A 95 -13.19 10.13 -0.48
N THR A 96 -13.67 9.73 0.70
CA THR A 96 -14.96 10.20 1.24
C THR A 96 -14.91 11.70 1.53
N ALA A 97 -13.84 12.21 2.15
CA ALA A 97 -13.67 13.64 2.37
C ALA A 97 -13.62 14.42 1.04
N ALA A 98 -12.89 13.90 0.05
CA ALA A 98 -12.81 14.47 -1.28
C ALA A 98 -14.18 14.54 -1.96
N TRP A 99 -15.04 13.52 -1.78
CA TRP A 99 -16.41 13.53 -2.29
C TRP A 99 -17.24 14.68 -1.73
N TYR A 100 -17.10 14.99 -0.44
CA TYR A 100 -17.82 16.10 0.19
C TYR A 100 -17.28 17.48 -0.19
N TRP A 101 -15.99 17.59 -0.54
CA TRP A 101 -15.37 18.88 -0.90
C TRP A 101 -15.44 19.17 -2.40
N LEU A 102 -15.24 18.16 -3.25
CA LEU A 102 -15.11 18.28 -4.70
C LEU A 102 -15.86 17.14 -5.42
N PRO A 103 -17.20 17.04 -5.28
CA PRO A 103 -17.99 15.90 -5.74
C PRO A 103 -17.84 15.64 -7.26
N THR A 104 -17.80 16.69 -8.07
CA THR A 104 -17.63 16.55 -9.53
C THR A 104 -16.29 15.95 -9.88
N VAL A 105 -15.20 16.39 -9.24
CA VAL A 105 -13.84 15.88 -9.53
C VAL A 105 -13.71 14.44 -9.05
N THR A 106 -14.16 14.16 -7.83
CA THR A 106 -14.12 12.81 -7.27
C THR A 106 -14.92 11.83 -8.13
N TRP A 107 -16.06 12.25 -8.70
CA TRP A 107 -16.84 11.41 -9.60
C TRP A 107 -16.07 11.02 -10.87
N TRP A 108 -15.45 11.99 -11.55
CA TRP A 108 -14.68 11.74 -12.77
C TRP A 108 -13.46 10.85 -12.54
N VAL A 109 -12.90 10.84 -11.34
CA VAL A 109 -11.75 9.99 -10.97
C VAL A 109 -12.20 8.61 -10.46
N ALA A 110 -13.25 8.55 -9.64
CA ALA A 110 -13.74 7.32 -9.04
C ALA A 110 -14.34 6.35 -10.08
N LEU A 111 -15.03 6.87 -11.09
CA LEU A 111 -15.68 6.07 -12.12
C LEU A 111 -14.72 5.16 -12.91
N PRO A 112 -13.61 5.67 -13.52
CA PRO A 112 -12.64 4.81 -14.20
C PRO A 112 -11.93 3.85 -13.25
N LEU A 113 -11.64 4.25 -12.01
CA LEU A 113 -11.04 3.38 -11.01
C LEU A 113 -11.98 2.24 -10.60
N ALA A 114 -13.28 2.49 -10.51
CA ALA A 114 -14.28 1.47 -10.24
C ALA A 114 -14.39 0.46 -11.40
N PHE A 115 -14.36 0.91 -12.65
CA PHE A 115 -14.32 -0.01 -13.79
C PHE A 115 -13.05 -0.86 -13.81
N SER A 116 -11.90 -0.27 -13.49
CA SER A 116 -10.65 -1.00 -13.34
C SER A 116 -10.70 -2.05 -12.22
N ALA A 117 -11.34 -1.73 -11.09
CA ALA A 117 -11.56 -2.69 -9.99
C ALA A 117 -12.38 -3.89 -10.44
N ILE A 118 -13.50 -3.66 -11.14
CA ILE A 118 -14.38 -4.73 -11.64
C ILE A 118 -13.62 -5.62 -12.62
N ALA A 119 -12.88 -5.02 -13.56
CA ALA A 119 -12.07 -5.79 -14.52
C ALA A 119 -11.04 -6.70 -13.83
N ALA A 120 -10.33 -6.18 -12.82
CA ALA A 120 -9.36 -6.96 -12.05
C ALA A 120 -10.02 -8.10 -11.26
N LEU A 121 -11.15 -7.84 -10.59
CA LEU A 121 -11.89 -8.85 -9.83
C LEU A 121 -12.48 -9.96 -10.70
N ILE A 122 -12.83 -9.64 -11.95
CA ILE A 122 -13.28 -10.63 -12.94
C ILE A 122 -12.08 -11.46 -13.40
N ALA A 123 -10.96 -10.81 -13.74
CA ALA A 123 -9.75 -11.49 -14.20
C ALA A 123 -9.17 -12.45 -13.16
N ASP A 124 -9.17 -12.09 -11.87
CA ASP A 124 -8.66 -12.95 -10.78
C ASP A 124 -9.51 -14.23 -10.57
N LYS A 125 -10.73 -14.29 -11.12
CA LYS A 125 -11.67 -15.43 -10.95
C LYS A 125 -11.81 -16.33 -12.18
N THR A 126 -11.19 -15.98 -13.30
CA THR A 126 -11.17 -16.78 -14.54
C THR A 126 -9.83 -17.47 -14.72
#